data_AF-A0A1E9CS24-F1
#
_entry.id   AF-A0A1E9CS24-F1
#
_cell.length_a   1.000
_cell.length_b   1.000
_cell.length_c   1.000
_cell.angle_alpha   90.00
_cell.angle_beta   90.00
_cell.angle_gamma   90.00
#
_symmetry.space_group_name_H-M   'P 1'
#
loop_
_entity.id
_entity.type
_entity.pdbx_description
1 polymer ?
#
loop_
_entity_poly.entity_id
_entity_poly.type
_entity_poly.pdbx_seq_one_letter_code
_entity_poly.pdbx_strand_id
1 'polypeptide(L)'
;MNIFSEAIVEWYKEYKRDLPWRESSDPYRIWISEIILQQTRVAQGYDYFLRFIKRFPDVKTLADADEDEVMKYWQGLGYYSRARNLHAAAKSMNGVFPKTYPEVLALKGVGEYTAAAICSFAYGMPYAVVDGNVYRVLSRYFGIDTPIDSTEGKKLFAALADEMLDKKQPALYNQGIMDFGAIQCTPQSPDCLFCPLADSCSALSTGRVAQLPVKQHKTKTTNRYFNYMYVRAGAYTYINKRTENDIWKNLFELPLIETPVSLSEEEFLSLPEFKALLVSEENPEIRLVCRNVKHVLSHRIIYANLYEVVLPEGTKAFADFLKIRIEDLDQYAISKLVQKLVIGNKY
;
A
#
# COMPACT_ATOMS: atom_id res chain seq x y z
N MET A 1 -12.69 -13.73 31.63
CA MET A 1 -12.50 -13.54 30.18
C MET A 1 -13.74 -14.15 29.54
N ASN A 2 -14.26 -13.61 28.44
CA ASN A 2 -15.48 -14.18 27.84
C ASN A 2 -15.10 -15.38 26.95
N ILE A 3 -16.04 -16.28 26.71
CA ILE A 3 -15.83 -17.53 25.96
C ILE A 3 -15.27 -17.26 24.55
N PHE A 4 -15.68 -16.15 23.94
CA PHE A 4 -15.19 -15.73 22.62
C PHE A 4 -13.70 -15.41 22.65
N SER A 5 -13.25 -14.57 23.58
CA SER A 5 -11.84 -14.19 23.69
C SER A 5 -10.95 -15.39 24.03
N GLU A 6 -11.43 -16.28 24.90
CA GLU A 6 -10.72 -17.52 25.26
C GLU A 6 -10.53 -18.41 24.02
N ALA A 7 -11.58 -18.65 23.25
CA ALA A 7 -11.51 -19.46 22.03
C ALA A 7 -10.54 -18.86 20.99
N ILE A 8 -10.54 -17.54 20.80
CA ILE A 8 -9.60 -16.85 19.91
C ILE A 8 -8.15 -17.03 20.38
N VAL A 9 -7.89 -16.87 21.68
CA VAL A 9 -6.54 -17.00 22.25
C VAL A 9 -6.03 -18.44 22.16
N GLU A 10 -6.85 -19.43 22.51
CA GLU A 10 -6.46 -20.84 22.40
C GLU A 10 -6.24 -21.26 20.94
N TRP A 11 -7.13 -20.85 20.03
CA TRP A 11 -6.91 -21.07 18.60
C TRP A 11 -5.61 -20.43 18.12
N TYR A 12 -5.28 -19.22 18.58
CA TYR A 12 -4.04 -18.56 18.16
C TYR A 12 -2.79 -19.29 18.65
N LYS A 13 -2.80 -19.88 19.85
CA LYS A 13 -1.64 -20.64 20.37
C LYS A 13 -1.29 -21.84 19.48
N GLU A 14 -2.29 -22.46 18.87
CA GLU A 14 -2.12 -23.64 18.03
C GLU A 14 -1.87 -23.29 16.55
N TYR A 15 -2.56 -22.26 16.02
CA TYR A 15 -2.61 -21.96 14.59
C TYR A 15 -1.89 -20.66 14.18
N LYS A 16 -1.18 -19.98 15.09
CA LYS A 16 -0.46 -18.73 14.76
C LYS A 16 0.52 -18.93 13.60
N ARG A 17 0.70 -17.87 12.82
CA ARG A 17 1.75 -17.79 11.80
C ARG A 17 3.06 -17.32 12.40
N ASP A 18 4.15 -17.95 11.98
CA ASP A 18 5.51 -17.52 12.30
C ASP A 18 5.89 -16.31 11.45
N LEU A 19 5.85 -15.12 12.06
CA LEU A 19 6.18 -13.86 11.41
C LEU A 19 7.26 -13.11 12.19
N PRO A 20 8.35 -12.66 11.55
CA PRO A 20 9.55 -12.18 12.25
C PRO A 20 9.29 -10.90 13.07
N TRP A 21 8.31 -10.09 12.70
CA TRP A 21 7.92 -8.90 13.46
C TRP A 21 7.11 -9.22 14.73
N ARG A 22 6.56 -10.44 14.87
CA ARG A 22 5.80 -10.84 16.07
C ARG A 22 6.68 -11.32 17.22
N GLU A 23 7.90 -11.74 16.91
CA GLU A 23 8.92 -12.13 17.90
C GLU A 23 9.62 -10.92 18.53
N SER A 24 9.15 -9.70 18.23
CA SER A 24 9.77 -8.45 18.63
C SER A 24 8.76 -7.57 19.35
N SER A 25 9.14 -7.07 20.52
CA SER A 25 8.42 -5.99 21.23
C SER A 25 8.93 -4.60 20.86
N ASP A 26 9.88 -4.49 19.92
CA ASP A 26 10.39 -3.21 19.43
C ASP A 26 9.29 -2.43 18.66
N PRO A 27 8.84 -1.27 19.16
CA PRO A 27 7.78 -0.48 18.54
C PRO A 27 8.15 0.00 17.14
N TYR A 28 9.44 0.22 16.84
CA TYR A 28 9.88 0.61 15.50
C TYR A 28 9.61 -0.53 14.51
N ARG A 29 10.06 -1.75 14.81
CA ARG A 29 9.83 -2.92 13.95
C ARG A 29 8.35 -3.21 13.76
N ILE A 30 7.57 -3.17 14.83
CA ILE A 30 6.11 -3.35 14.77
C ILE A 30 5.48 -2.29 13.87
N TRP A 31 5.84 -1.02 14.05
CA TRP A 31 5.34 0.08 13.21
C TRP A 31 5.65 -0.13 11.73
N ILE A 32 6.90 -0.49 11.40
CA ILE A 32 7.30 -0.76 10.01
C ILE A 32 6.48 -1.91 9.43
N SER A 33 6.30 -3.03 10.16
CA SER A 33 5.48 -4.14 9.67
C SER A 33 4.02 -3.74 9.48
N GLU A 34 3.43 -3.01 10.42
CA GLU A 34 2.03 -2.59 10.34
C GLU A 34 1.79 -1.69 9.13
N ILE A 35 2.68 -0.70 8.90
CA ILE A 35 2.56 0.19 7.73
C ILE A 35 2.79 -0.58 6.42
N ILE A 36 3.75 -1.51 6.36
CA ILE A 36 4.00 -2.35 5.17
C ILE A 36 2.79 -3.23 4.86
N LEU A 37 2.14 -3.82 5.86
CA LEU A 37 1.05 -4.77 5.69
C LEU A 37 -0.32 -4.12 5.43
N GLN A 38 -0.46 -2.80 5.58
CA GLN A 38 -1.65 -2.09 5.14
C GLN A 38 -1.99 -2.40 3.67
N GLN A 39 -3.11 -3.08 3.44
CA GLN A 39 -3.56 -3.49 2.09
C GLN A 39 -2.50 -4.26 1.29
N THR A 40 -1.59 -4.96 1.98
CA THR A 40 -0.51 -5.75 1.37
C THR A 40 -0.53 -7.15 1.97
N ARG A 41 -0.47 -8.18 1.13
CA ARG A 41 -0.43 -9.56 1.61
C ARG A 41 0.89 -9.84 2.33
N VAL A 42 0.84 -10.67 3.38
CA VAL A 42 2.02 -11.04 4.18
C VAL A 42 3.17 -11.58 3.32
N ALA A 43 2.90 -12.48 2.37
CA ALA A 43 3.92 -13.03 1.48
C ALA A 43 4.68 -11.95 0.69
N GLN A 44 4.00 -10.88 0.26
CA GLN A 44 4.65 -9.77 -0.43
C GLN A 44 5.33 -8.82 0.57
N GLY A 45 4.72 -8.58 1.72
CA GLY A 45 5.24 -7.67 2.73
C GLY A 45 6.52 -8.17 3.41
N TYR A 46 6.72 -9.49 3.49
CA TYR A 46 7.83 -10.12 4.20
C TYR A 46 9.20 -9.66 3.70
N ASP A 47 9.47 -9.82 2.40
CA ASP A 47 10.77 -9.44 1.81
C ASP A 47 11.00 -7.92 1.86
N TYR A 48 9.91 -7.14 1.80
CA TYR A 48 9.96 -5.69 1.94
C TYR A 48 10.31 -5.29 3.38
N PHE A 49 9.72 -5.95 4.36
CA PHE A 49 10.04 -5.73 5.76
C PHE A 49 11.51 -6.00 6.02
N LEU A 50 12.01 -7.20 5.68
CA LEU A 50 13.39 -7.61 5.97
C LEU A 50 14.43 -6.66 5.37
N ARG A 51 14.29 -6.28 4.11
CA ARG A 51 15.24 -5.34 3.49
C ARG A 51 15.12 -3.93 4.05
N PHE A 52 13.91 -3.49 4.41
CA PHE A 52 13.67 -2.14 4.90
C PHE A 52 14.29 -1.97 6.29
N ILE A 53 14.04 -2.91 7.21
CA ILE A 53 14.65 -2.87 8.55
C ILE A 53 16.16 -3.13 8.52
N LYS A 54 16.67 -3.85 7.51
CA LYS A 54 18.12 -4.01 7.33
C LYS A 54 18.78 -2.69 6.97
N ARG A 55 18.16 -1.88 6.10
CA ARG A 55 18.70 -0.57 5.68
C ARG A 55 18.45 0.53 6.71
N PHE A 56 17.25 0.53 7.30
CA PHE A 56 16.79 1.50 8.28
C PHE A 56 16.48 0.73 9.57
N PRO A 57 17.49 0.43 10.41
CA PRO A 57 17.32 -0.41 11.60
C PRO A 57 16.60 0.29 12.76
N ASP A 58 16.54 1.62 12.76
CA ASP A 58 15.94 2.42 13.81
C ASP A 58 15.31 3.72 13.28
N VAL A 59 14.57 4.41 14.15
CA VAL A 59 13.89 5.67 13.85
C VAL A 59 14.86 6.74 13.34
N LYS A 60 16.05 6.83 13.94
CA LYS A 60 17.03 7.87 13.61
C LYS A 60 17.56 7.66 12.18
N THR A 61 17.96 6.43 11.86
CA THR A 61 18.46 6.07 10.53
C THR A 61 17.40 6.28 9.45
N LEU A 62 16.12 5.99 9.75
CA LEU A 62 15.02 6.29 8.83
C LEU A 62 14.76 7.80 8.68
N ALA A 63 14.85 8.56 9.77
CA ALA A 63 14.64 10.01 9.77
C ALA A 63 15.74 10.77 9.03
N ASP A 64 16.99 10.31 9.14
CA ASP A 64 18.17 10.94 8.53
C ASP A 64 18.29 10.60 7.03
N ALA A 65 17.53 9.63 6.52
CA ALA A 65 17.60 9.19 5.13
C ALA A 65 17.01 10.21 4.14
N ASP A 66 17.52 10.19 2.91
CA ASP A 66 16.93 10.94 1.82
C ASP A 66 15.58 10.33 1.42
N GLU A 67 14.60 11.19 1.09
CA GLU A 67 13.26 10.71 0.74
C GLU A 67 13.28 9.78 -0.48
N ASP A 68 14.14 10.05 -1.46
CA ASP A 68 14.25 9.25 -2.68
C ASP A 68 14.80 7.86 -2.38
N GLU A 69 15.70 7.74 -1.40
CA GLU A 69 16.17 6.44 -0.93
C GLU A 69 15.04 5.66 -0.25
N VAL A 70 14.26 6.30 0.63
CA VAL A 70 13.10 5.64 1.27
C VAL A 70 12.09 5.19 0.23
N MET A 71 11.78 6.02 -0.78
CA MET A 71 10.91 5.64 -1.89
C MET A 71 11.48 4.47 -2.69
N LYS A 72 12.82 4.42 -2.85
CA LYS A 72 13.49 3.35 -3.55
C LYS A 72 13.34 2.01 -2.84
N TYR A 73 13.55 1.96 -1.52
CA TYR A 73 13.33 0.75 -0.74
C TYR A 73 11.85 0.34 -0.68
N TRP A 74 10.93 1.29 -0.82
CA TRP A 74 9.48 1.03 -0.92
C TRP A 74 9.00 0.62 -2.33
N GLN A 75 9.83 0.81 -3.35
CA GLN A 75 9.50 0.59 -4.75
C GLN A 75 8.86 -0.78 -4.96
N GLY A 76 7.69 -0.80 -5.59
CA GLY A 76 6.95 -2.01 -5.91
C GLY A 76 5.89 -2.42 -4.87
N LEU A 77 5.89 -1.85 -3.66
CA LEU A 77 4.88 -2.17 -2.64
C LEU A 77 3.53 -1.51 -2.93
N GLY A 78 3.54 -0.39 -3.64
CA GLY A 78 2.35 0.42 -3.89
C GLY A 78 1.95 1.29 -2.69
N TYR A 79 0.93 2.14 -2.86
CA TYR A 79 0.47 3.09 -1.84
C TYR A 79 1.62 3.92 -1.24
N TYR A 80 2.38 4.61 -2.08
CA TYR A 80 3.60 5.34 -1.71
C TYR A 80 3.38 6.49 -0.71
N SER A 81 2.14 6.93 -0.50
CA SER A 81 1.80 7.83 0.61
C SER A 81 2.13 7.22 1.96
N ARG A 82 2.08 5.89 2.11
CA ARG A 82 2.50 5.18 3.32
C ARG A 82 3.97 5.43 3.62
N ALA A 83 4.85 5.24 2.65
CA ALA A 83 6.28 5.47 2.79
C ALA A 83 6.61 6.94 3.13
N ARG A 84 5.93 7.89 2.47
CA ARG A 84 6.14 9.32 2.75
C ARG A 84 5.66 9.72 4.14
N ASN A 85 4.51 9.22 4.55
CA ASN A 85 3.97 9.48 5.88
C ASN A 85 4.84 8.83 6.96
N LEU A 86 5.30 7.60 6.72
CA LEU A 86 6.25 6.87 7.57
C LEU A 86 7.52 7.70 7.77
N HIS A 87 8.14 8.17 6.69
CA HIS A 87 9.36 8.96 6.76
C HIS A 87 9.14 10.31 7.47
N ALA A 88 8.05 11.01 7.16
CA ALA A 88 7.70 12.26 7.84
C ALA A 88 7.45 12.05 9.35
N ALA A 89 6.81 10.94 9.73
CA ALA A 89 6.60 10.58 11.12
C ALA A 89 7.93 10.26 11.82
N ALA A 90 8.84 9.50 11.18
CA ALA A 90 10.18 9.25 11.71
C ALA A 90 10.92 10.57 12.01
N LYS A 91 10.88 11.52 11.06
CA LYS A 91 11.47 12.86 11.23
C LYS A 91 10.90 13.63 12.42
N SER A 92 9.62 13.47 12.74
CA SER A 92 9.01 14.14 13.90
C SER A 92 9.34 13.52 15.26
N MET A 93 9.89 12.29 15.30
CA MET A 93 10.14 11.55 16.55
C MET A 93 11.44 11.93 17.26
N ASN A 94 12.30 12.76 16.66
CA ASN A 94 13.63 13.10 17.20
C ASN A 94 14.44 11.86 17.63
N GLY A 95 14.30 10.75 16.91
CA GLY A 95 15.02 9.49 17.17
C GLY A 95 14.41 8.59 18.25
N VAL A 96 13.33 9.00 18.94
CA VAL A 96 12.69 8.20 20.00
C VAL A 96 11.25 7.88 19.64
N PHE A 97 10.91 6.59 19.61
CA PHE A 97 9.55 6.15 19.32
C PHE A 97 8.59 6.51 20.47
N PRO A 98 7.41 7.09 20.21
CA PRO A 98 6.47 7.47 21.27
C PRO A 98 5.92 6.29 22.06
N LYS A 99 5.59 6.52 23.34
CA LYS A 99 5.21 5.44 24.28
C LYS A 99 3.74 5.47 24.68
N THR A 100 3.02 6.56 24.41
CA THR A 100 1.60 6.66 24.74
C THR A 100 0.72 6.59 23.50
N TYR A 101 -0.50 6.08 23.66
CA TYR A 101 -1.45 5.98 22.54
C TYR A 101 -1.74 7.34 21.86
N PRO A 102 -1.97 8.46 22.59
CA PRO A 102 -2.19 9.75 21.94
C PRO A 102 -1.00 10.21 21.09
N GLU A 103 0.24 10.00 21.56
CA GLU A 103 1.43 10.39 20.81
C GLU A 103 1.63 9.50 19.58
N VAL A 104 1.41 8.18 19.71
CA VAL A 104 1.49 7.25 18.57
C VAL A 104 0.41 7.57 17.53
N LEU A 105 -0.81 7.86 17.95
CA LEU A 105 -1.92 8.24 17.06
C LEU A 105 -1.66 9.57 16.35
N ALA A 106 -0.93 10.50 16.96
CA ALA A 106 -0.58 11.79 16.36
C ALA A 106 0.43 11.65 15.20
N LEU A 107 1.09 10.50 15.04
CA LEU A 107 2.06 10.26 13.98
C LEU A 107 1.38 10.25 12.61
N LYS A 108 2.02 10.91 11.63
CA LYS A 108 1.50 10.98 10.27
C LYS A 108 1.36 9.58 9.66
N GLY A 109 0.17 9.28 9.15
CA GLY A 109 -0.13 7.96 8.54
C GLY A 109 -0.44 6.85 9.54
N VAL A 110 -0.46 7.15 10.84
CA VAL A 110 -0.98 6.25 11.88
C VAL A 110 -2.44 6.60 12.15
N GLY A 111 -3.33 5.63 11.96
CA GLY A 111 -4.73 5.72 12.36
C GLY A 111 -5.00 4.88 13.61
N GLU A 112 -6.24 4.89 14.08
CA GLU A 112 -6.68 4.17 15.30
C GLU A 112 -6.24 2.70 15.32
N TYR A 113 -6.43 1.97 14.22
CA TYR A 113 -5.98 0.58 14.09
C TYR A 113 -4.46 0.45 14.34
N THR A 114 -3.63 1.24 13.64
CA THR A 114 -2.18 1.11 13.73
C THR A 114 -1.66 1.59 15.09
N ALA A 115 -2.27 2.62 15.68
CA ALA A 115 -1.95 3.04 17.04
C ALA A 115 -2.29 1.95 18.07
N ALA A 116 -3.48 1.34 17.97
CA ALA A 116 -3.89 0.24 18.83
C ALA A 116 -2.97 -0.97 18.68
N ALA A 117 -2.62 -1.34 17.44
CA ALA A 117 -1.70 -2.43 17.14
C ALA A 117 -0.32 -2.19 17.78
N ILE A 118 0.30 -1.03 17.53
CA ILE A 118 1.62 -0.69 18.10
C ILE A 118 1.57 -0.68 19.63
N CYS A 119 0.62 0.04 20.23
CA CYS A 119 0.54 0.15 21.68
C CYS A 119 0.22 -1.18 22.36
N SER A 120 -0.60 -2.02 21.72
CA SER A 120 -0.90 -3.35 22.23
C SER A 120 0.31 -4.27 22.12
N PHE A 121 0.96 -4.36 20.96
CA PHE A 121 2.05 -5.31 20.71
C PHE A 121 3.36 -4.93 21.38
N ALA A 122 3.72 -3.64 21.36
CA ALA A 122 4.99 -3.18 21.93
C ALA A 122 4.90 -2.93 23.44
N TYR A 123 3.76 -2.43 23.92
CA TYR A 123 3.62 -1.92 25.29
C TYR A 123 2.58 -2.65 26.14
N GLY A 124 1.90 -3.68 25.59
CA GLY A 124 0.87 -4.43 26.31
C GLY A 124 -0.35 -3.59 26.68
N MET A 125 -0.58 -2.46 26.01
CA MET A 125 -1.71 -1.58 26.34
C MET A 125 -3.04 -2.19 25.83
N PRO A 126 -4.14 -2.05 26.59
CA PRO A 126 -5.42 -2.68 26.27
C PRO A 126 -6.22 -1.86 25.25
N TYR A 127 -5.67 -1.70 24.05
CA TYR A 127 -6.37 -1.10 22.91
C TYR A 127 -6.74 -2.18 21.90
N ALA A 128 -8.03 -2.31 21.59
CA ALA A 128 -8.51 -3.30 20.62
C ALA A 128 -8.17 -2.87 19.18
N VAL A 129 -7.71 -3.82 18.36
CA VAL A 129 -7.51 -3.57 16.93
C VAL A 129 -8.79 -3.83 16.15
N VAL A 130 -9.11 -2.95 15.20
CA VAL A 130 -10.23 -3.15 14.28
C VAL A 130 -9.77 -2.96 12.84
N ASP A 131 -9.50 -4.06 12.15
CA ASP A 131 -9.21 -4.10 10.72
C ASP A 131 -10.33 -4.83 9.95
N GLY A 132 -10.14 -5.02 8.64
CA GLY A 132 -11.10 -5.75 7.81
C GLY A 132 -11.32 -7.21 8.21
N ASN A 133 -10.35 -7.83 8.90
CA ASN A 133 -10.49 -9.18 9.46
C ASN A 133 -11.37 -9.15 10.71
N VAL A 134 -11.08 -8.27 11.66
CA VAL A 134 -11.85 -8.10 12.89
C VAL A 134 -13.29 -7.70 12.60
N TYR A 135 -13.53 -6.72 11.72
CA TYR A 135 -14.88 -6.36 11.29
C TYR A 135 -15.65 -7.60 10.83
N ARG A 136 -15.06 -8.43 9.97
CA ARG A 136 -15.72 -9.64 9.46
C ARG A 136 -16.00 -10.68 10.54
N VAL A 137 -15.04 -10.94 11.42
CA VAL A 137 -15.20 -11.91 12.52
C VAL A 137 -16.33 -11.45 13.44
N LEU A 138 -16.30 -10.20 13.90
CA LEU A 138 -17.32 -9.66 14.80
C LEU A 138 -18.68 -9.58 14.11
N SER A 139 -18.77 -9.11 12.86
CA SER A 139 -20.04 -9.09 12.13
C SER A 139 -20.67 -10.47 12.04
N ARG A 140 -19.87 -11.50 11.70
CA ARG A 140 -20.39 -12.86 11.55
C ARG A 140 -20.74 -13.50 12.89
N TYR A 141 -19.86 -13.39 13.89
CA TYR A 141 -20.08 -14.00 15.19
C TYR A 141 -21.36 -13.46 15.85
N PHE A 142 -21.55 -12.14 15.83
CA PHE A 142 -22.71 -11.48 16.45
C PHE A 142 -23.91 -11.30 15.50
N GLY A 143 -23.76 -11.61 14.21
CA GLY A 143 -24.85 -11.46 13.23
C GLY A 143 -25.20 -10.01 12.90
N ILE A 144 -24.25 -9.08 13.02
CA ILE A 144 -24.43 -7.64 12.84
C ILE A 144 -24.34 -7.27 11.36
N ASP A 145 -25.37 -6.61 10.83
CA ASP A 145 -25.46 -6.13 9.45
C ASP A 145 -25.34 -4.62 9.28
N THR A 146 -25.11 -3.88 10.35
CA THR A 146 -24.71 -2.47 10.29
C THR A 146 -23.47 -2.33 9.39
N PRO A 147 -23.50 -1.51 8.33
CA PRO A 147 -22.38 -1.39 7.40
C PRO A 147 -21.09 -0.94 8.08
N ILE A 148 -20.01 -1.67 7.88
CA ILE A 148 -18.73 -1.47 8.60
C ILE A 148 -18.01 -0.18 8.21
N ASP A 149 -18.36 0.40 7.06
CA ASP A 149 -17.82 1.64 6.52
C ASP A 149 -18.69 2.87 6.85
N SER A 150 -19.83 2.69 7.51
CA SER A 150 -20.66 3.78 8.03
C SER A 150 -20.11 4.36 9.35
N THR A 151 -20.49 5.59 9.69
CA THR A 151 -20.13 6.23 10.97
C THR A 151 -20.65 5.43 12.17
N GLU A 152 -21.88 4.93 12.07
CA GLU A 152 -22.51 4.11 13.10
C GLU A 152 -21.78 2.77 13.26
N GLY A 153 -21.53 2.06 12.16
CA GLY A 153 -20.80 0.79 12.16
C GLY A 153 -19.41 0.93 12.78
N LYS A 154 -18.65 1.97 12.41
CA LYS A 154 -17.33 2.22 13.00
C LYS A 154 -17.39 2.33 14.53
N LYS A 155 -18.36 3.09 15.06
CA LYS A 155 -18.54 3.24 16.52
C LYS A 155 -18.95 1.93 17.18
N LEU A 156 -19.90 1.21 16.58
CA LEU A 156 -20.40 -0.08 17.07
C LEU A 156 -19.27 -1.11 17.18
N PHE A 157 -18.52 -1.33 16.11
CA PHE A 157 -17.46 -2.33 16.09
C PHE A 157 -16.26 -1.93 16.95
N ALA A 158 -15.96 -0.63 17.10
CA ALA A 158 -14.94 -0.17 18.04
C ALA A 158 -15.32 -0.51 19.50
N ALA A 159 -16.56 -0.22 19.90
CA ALA A 159 -17.05 -0.55 21.24
C ALA A 159 -17.09 -2.06 21.49
N LEU A 160 -17.58 -2.83 20.51
CA LEU A 160 -17.64 -4.28 20.58
C LEU A 160 -16.25 -4.92 20.65
N ALA A 161 -15.29 -4.41 19.88
CA ALA A 161 -13.91 -4.89 19.94
C ALA A 161 -13.26 -4.62 21.32
N ASP A 162 -13.52 -3.46 21.93
CA ASP A 162 -13.04 -3.16 23.30
C ASP A 162 -13.69 -4.05 24.36
N GLU A 163 -14.98 -4.34 24.22
CA GLU A 163 -15.71 -5.24 25.12
C GLU A 163 -15.16 -6.67 25.04
N MET A 164 -14.80 -7.13 23.84
CA MET A 164 -14.27 -8.47 23.60
C MET A 164 -12.76 -8.60 23.85
N LEU A 165 -12.05 -7.51 24.07
CA LEU A 165 -10.61 -7.54 24.28
C LEU A 165 -10.24 -8.27 25.59
N ASP A 166 -9.33 -9.25 25.53
CA ASP A 166 -8.64 -9.71 26.74
C ASP A 166 -7.66 -8.63 27.22
N LYS A 167 -8.11 -7.79 28.16
CA LYS A 167 -7.31 -6.70 28.72
C LYS A 167 -6.09 -7.19 29.51
N LYS A 168 -6.01 -8.48 29.89
CA LYS A 168 -4.81 -9.06 30.53
C LYS A 168 -3.74 -9.43 29.51
N GLN A 169 -4.13 -9.86 28.31
CA GLN A 169 -3.22 -10.27 27.24
C GLN A 169 -3.62 -9.64 25.89
N PRO A 170 -3.65 -8.29 25.80
CA PRO A 170 -4.24 -7.62 24.65
C PRO A 170 -3.45 -7.90 23.37
N ALA A 171 -2.12 -8.01 23.44
CA ALA A 171 -1.29 -8.34 22.29
C ALA A 171 -1.63 -9.73 21.71
N LEU A 172 -1.78 -10.72 22.58
CA LEU A 172 -2.08 -12.09 22.20
C LEU A 172 -3.46 -12.19 21.56
N TYR A 173 -4.47 -11.58 22.19
CA TYR A 173 -5.83 -11.54 21.66
C TYR A 173 -5.91 -10.80 20.32
N ASN A 174 -5.33 -9.60 20.22
CA ASN A 174 -5.39 -8.79 19.01
C ASN A 174 -4.71 -9.49 17.82
N GLN A 175 -3.54 -10.11 18.02
CA GLN A 175 -2.92 -10.93 16.97
C GLN A 175 -3.78 -12.15 16.64
N GLY A 176 -4.38 -12.78 17.66
CA GLY A 176 -5.28 -13.91 17.53
C GLY A 176 -6.50 -13.62 16.66
N ILE A 177 -7.26 -12.56 16.95
CA ILE A 177 -8.47 -12.25 16.18
C ILE A 177 -8.16 -11.82 14.73
N MET A 178 -7.02 -11.15 14.50
CA MET A 178 -6.57 -10.82 13.15
C MET A 178 -6.22 -12.07 12.35
N ASP A 179 -5.46 -13.01 12.93
CA ASP A 179 -5.13 -14.28 12.28
C ASP A 179 -6.35 -15.17 12.11
N PHE A 180 -7.24 -15.19 13.10
CA PHE A 180 -8.49 -15.93 13.04
C PHE A 180 -9.32 -15.46 11.85
N GLY A 181 -9.46 -14.16 11.63
CA GLY A 181 -10.10 -13.65 10.43
C GLY A 181 -9.33 -14.00 9.16
N ALA A 182 -8.00 -13.94 9.17
CA ALA A 182 -7.17 -14.20 8.00
C ALA A 182 -7.13 -15.68 7.56
N ILE A 183 -7.29 -16.63 8.49
CA ILE A 183 -7.06 -18.07 8.27
C ILE A 183 -8.34 -18.89 8.47
N GLN A 184 -9.08 -18.67 9.57
CA GLN A 184 -10.30 -19.43 9.88
C GLN A 184 -11.54 -18.82 9.22
N CYS A 185 -11.84 -17.58 9.57
CA CYS A 185 -13.05 -16.87 9.15
C CYS A 185 -12.75 -16.00 7.92
N THR A 186 -12.29 -16.63 6.84
CA THR A 186 -11.90 -15.95 5.58
C THR A 186 -13.09 -15.32 4.85
N PRO A 187 -12.87 -14.33 3.95
CA PRO A 187 -13.96 -13.70 3.20
C PRO A 187 -14.78 -14.69 2.38
N GLN A 188 -14.11 -15.62 1.69
CA GLN A 188 -14.71 -16.65 0.84
C GLN A 188 -14.33 -18.02 1.38
N SER A 189 -15.32 -18.91 1.47
CA SER A 189 -15.16 -20.28 1.98
C SER A 189 -14.45 -20.34 3.35
N PRO A 190 -14.97 -19.65 4.39
CA PRO A 190 -14.44 -19.81 5.73
C PRO A 190 -14.61 -21.26 6.20
N ASP A 191 -13.66 -21.72 7.01
CA ASP A 191 -13.70 -23.08 7.54
C ASP A 191 -14.62 -23.17 8.75
N CYS A 192 -15.92 -23.01 8.51
CA CYS A 192 -16.93 -23.01 9.58
C CYS A 192 -17.08 -24.39 10.24
N LEU A 193 -16.74 -25.48 9.54
CA LEU A 193 -16.89 -26.84 10.07
C LEU A 193 -15.92 -27.11 11.23
N PHE A 194 -14.69 -26.61 11.13
CA PHE A 194 -13.66 -26.75 12.17
C PHE A 194 -13.48 -25.47 13.00
N CYS A 195 -14.42 -24.53 12.91
CA CYS A 195 -14.34 -23.26 13.63
C CYS A 195 -14.66 -23.48 15.12
N PRO A 196 -13.79 -23.08 16.06
CA PRO A 196 -14.06 -23.24 17.51
C PRO A 196 -15.21 -22.36 18.01
N LEU A 197 -15.68 -21.42 17.19
CA LEU A 197 -16.82 -20.54 17.47
C LEU A 197 -18.09 -20.98 16.75
N ALA A 198 -18.11 -22.14 16.08
CA ALA A 198 -19.22 -22.57 15.24
C ALA A 198 -20.56 -22.61 15.99
N ASP A 199 -20.57 -23.24 17.17
CA ASP A 199 -21.79 -23.45 17.97
C ASP A 199 -22.43 -22.16 18.49
N SER A 200 -21.65 -21.08 18.62
CA SER A 200 -22.11 -19.77 19.09
C SER A 200 -22.12 -18.68 18.01
N CYS A 201 -21.78 -19.01 16.76
CA CYS A 201 -21.73 -18.05 15.66
C CYS A 201 -23.14 -17.80 15.08
N SER A 202 -23.66 -16.59 15.31
CA SER A 202 -24.97 -16.15 14.81
C SER A 202 -25.10 -16.23 13.29
N ALA A 203 -24.08 -15.81 12.53
CA ALA A 203 -24.15 -15.90 11.07
C ALA A 203 -24.12 -17.33 10.55
N LEU A 204 -23.52 -18.28 11.27
CA LEU A 204 -23.53 -19.68 10.88
C LEU A 204 -24.92 -20.28 11.12
N SER A 205 -25.48 -20.10 12.32
CA SER A 205 -26.80 -20.62 12.67
C SER A 205 -27.94 -20.03 11.82
N THR A 206 -27.77 -18.79 11.33
CA THR A 206 -28.75 -18.10 10.47
C THR A 206 -28.43 -18.15 8.97
N GLY A 207 -27.36 -18.82 8.54
CA GLY A 207 -26.98 -18.92 7.13
C GLY A 207 -26.52 -17.60 6.47
N ARG A 208 -26.06 -16.63 7.26
CA ARG A 208 -25.64 -15.28 6.80
C ARG A 208 -24.13 -15.09 6.63
N VAL A 209 -23.31 -16.13 6.77
CA VAL A 209 -21.84 -16.04 6.68
C VAL A 209 -21.36 -15.34 5.39
N ALA A 210 -21.96 -15.65 4.24
CA ALA A 210 -21.60 -15.06 2.95
C ALA A 210 -22.09 -13.61 2.76
N GLN A 211 -23.03 -13.15 3.59
CA GLN A 211 -23.64 -11.81 3.50
C GLN A 211 -22.92 -10.79 4.39
N LEU A 212 -22.13 -11.25 5.36
CA LEU A 212 -21.46 -10.41 6.35
C LEU A 212 -19.94 -10.39 6.15
N PRO A 213 -19.27 -9.24 6.36
CA PRO A 213 -19.82 -7.95 6.79
C PRO A 213 -20.49 -7.16 5.64
N VAL A 214 -21.47 -6.31 5.98
CA VAL A 214 -22.08 -5.38 5.03
C VAL A 214 -21.17 -4.16 4.80
N LYS A 215 -21.12 -3.67 3.56
CA LYS A 215 -20.47 -2.40 3.18
C LYS A 215 -21.47 -1.51 2.43
N GLN A 216 -21.54 -0.24 2.80
CA GLN A 216 -22.43 0.76 2.22
C GLN A 216 -21.91 1.28 0.88
N HIS A 217 -20.59 1.45 0.75
CA HIS A 217 -20.00 2.11 -0.41
C HIS A 217 -19.17 1.15 -1.28
N LYS A 218 -19.39 1.22 -2.60
CA LYS A 218 -18.48 0.65 -3.60
C LYS A 218 -17.57 1.76 -4.13
N THR A 219 -16.26 1.52 -4.16
CA THR A 219 -15.30 2.48 -4.71
C THR A 219 -15.54 2.66 -6.21
N LYS A 220 -15.88 3.88 -6.63
CA LYS A 220 -16.00 4.23 -8.05
C LYS A 220 -14.60 4.22 -8.68
N THR A 221 -14.46 3.50 -9.78
CA THR A 221 -13.22 3.46 -10.56
C THR A 221 -13.36 4.35 -11.80
N THR A 222 -12.27 5.02 -12.19
CA THR A 222 -12.24 5.91 -13.36
C THR A 222 -11.01 5.64 -14.22
N ASN A 223 -11.10 5.90 -15.52
CA ASN A 223 -10.02 5.66 -16.47
C ASN A 223 -9.08 6.86 -16.58
N ARG A 224 -7.80 6.61 -16.85
CA ARG A 224 -6.78 7.60 -17.22
C ARG A 224 -5.99 7.07 -18.42
N TYR A 225 -5.58 7.94 -19.34
CA TYR A 225 -4.90 7.56 -20.57
C TYR A 225 -3.53 8.22 -20.63
N PHE A 226 -2.48 7.41 -20.48
CA PHE A 226 -1.10 7.87 -20.34
C PHE A 226 -0.33 7.59 -21.64
N ASN A 227 0.36 8.59 -22.16
CA ASN A 227 1.25 8.44 -23.31
C ASN A 227 2.68 8.74 -22.86
N TYR A 228 3.42 7.69 -22.52
CA TYR A 228 4.81 7.80 -22.09
C TYR A 228 5.75 7.86 -23.28
N MET A 229 6.85 8.60 -23.14
CA MET A 229 7.91 8.71 -24.13
C MET A 229 9.23 8.25 -23.52
N TYR A 230 9.80 7.17 -24.04
CA TYR A 230 11.16 6.73 -23.75
C TYR A 230 12.12 7.42 -24.72
N VAL A 231 12.70 8.52 -24.27
CA VAL A 231 13.58 9.36 -25.09
C VAL A 231 15.00 8.83 -25.02
N ARG A 232 15.61 8.53 -26.17
CA ARG A 232 16.99 8.06 -26.27
C ARG A 232 17.84 9.09 -27.00
N ALA A 233 18.82 9.66 -26.30
CA ALA A 233 19.81 10.58 -26.84
C ALA A 233 21.21 10.03 -26.55
N GLY A 234 21.74 9.20 -27.45
CA GLY A 234 22.97 8.44 -27.21
C GLY A 234 22.83 7.48 -26.02
N ALA A 235 23.67 7.64 -25.00
CA ALA A 235 23.64 6.86 -23.76
C ALA A 235 22.64 7.37 -22.70
N TYR A 236 21.89 8.44 -23.02
CA TYR A 236 21.06 9.16 -22.06
C TYR A 236 19.56 8.97 -22.32
N THR A 237 18.78 9.09 -21.24
CA THR A 237 17.32 9.20 -21.24
C THR A 237 16.88 10.35 -20.33
N TYR A 238 15.62 10.72 -20.42
CA TYR A 238 15.02 11.80 -19.66
C TYR A 238 13.95 11.24 -18.72
N ILE A 239 13.86 11.79 -17.50
CA ILE A 239 12.84 11.45 -16.51
C ILE A 239 12.31 12.70 -15.82
N ASN A 240 11.13 12.61 -15.23
CA ASN A 240 10.54 13.64 -14.38
C ASN A 240 10.16 13.08 -13.01
N LYS A 241 10.19 13.91 -11.97
CA LYS A 241 9.67 13.58 -10.65
C LYS A 241 8.24 14.10 -10.52
N ARG A 242 7.29 13.22 -10.17
CA ARG A 242 5.88 13.61 -9.94
C ARG A 242 5.73 14.39 -8.65
N THR A 243 5.83 15.71 -8.67
CA THR A 243 5.74 16.57 -7.46
C THR A 243 4.28 16.90 -7.07
N GLU A 244 3.37 16.84 -8.03
CA GLU A 244 1.94 17.13 -7.83
C GLU A 244 1.27 16.16 -6.86
N ASN A 245 0.16 16.60 -6.26
CA ASN A 245 -0.63 15.77 -5.35
C ASN A 245 -1.52 14.78 -6.10
N ASP A 246 -0.88 13.78 -6.73
CA ASP A 246 -1.54 12.75 -7.53
C ASP A 246 -0.97 11.34 -7.22
N ILE A 247 -1.43 10.32 -7.95
CA ILE A 247 -0.85 8.99 -7.93
C ILE A 247 0.65 9.06 -8.14
N TRP A 248 1.36 8.18 -7.45
CA TRP A 248 2.82 8.05 -7.55
C TRP A 248 3.60 9.35 -7.28
N LYS A 249 3.02 10.28 -6.52
CA LYS A 249 3.74 11.46 -6.01
C LYS A 249 5.11 11.06 -5.45
N ASN A 250 6.13 11.84 -5.79
CA ASN A 250 7.55 11.69 -5.48
C ASN A 250 8.22 10.44 -6.05
N LEU A 251 7.56 9.75 -6.99
CA LEU A 251 8.25 8.82 -7.87
C LEU A 251 8.73 9.52 -9.14
N PHE A 252 9.72 8.90 -9.77
CA PHE A 252 10.17 9.26 -11.09
C PHE A 252 9.37 8.50 -12.17
N GLU A 253 9.26 9.13 -13.32
CA GLU A 253 8.63 8.56 -14.51
C GLU A 253 9.29 9.05 -15.78
N LEU A 254 8.99 8.38 -16.89
CA LEU A 254 9.33 8.88 -18.21
C LEU A 254 8.50 10.13 -18.54
N PRO A 255 8.95 10.99 -19.48
CA PRO A 255 8.12 12.03 -20.03
C PRO A 255 6.73 11.51 -20.39
N LEU A 256 5.70 12.24 -19.98
CA LEU A 256 4.31 11.80 -20.04
C LEU A 256 3.43 12.93 -20.55
N ILE A 257 2.54 12.60 -21.47
CA ILE A 257 1.37 13.41 -21.80
C ILE A 257 0.13 12.58 -21.45
N GLU A 258 -0.66 13.06 -20.50
CA GLU A 258 -1.95 12.47 -20.16
C GLU A 258 -3.05 13.08 -21.04
N THR A 259 -3.91 12.22 -21.58
CA THR A 259 -5.03 12.62 -22.44
C THR A 259 -6.37 12.24 -21.79
N PRO A 260 -7.45 12.98 -22.05
CA PRO A 260 -8.77 12.68 -21.47
C PRO A 260 -9.37 11.38 -22.02
N VAL A 261 -8.93 10.95 -23.20
CA VAL A 261 -9.35 9.74 -23.91
C VAL A 261 -8.16 9.01 -24.50
N SER A 262 -8.35 7.75 -24.92
CA SER A 262 -7.35 7.04 -25.71
C SER A 262 -7.22 7.68 -27.09
N LEU A 263 -5.99 7.93 -27.54
CA LEU A 263 -5.70 8.45 -28.88
C LEU A 263 -5.08 7.38 -29.76
N SER A 264 -5.23 7.55 -31.08
CA SER A 264 -4.37 6.91 -32.08
C SER A 264 -2.96 7.52 -32.07
N GLU A 265 -2.02 6.84 -32.73
CA GLU A 265 -0.65 7.33 -32.87
C GLU A 265 -0.59 8.66 -33.62
N GLU A 266 -1.32 8.79 -34.73
CA GLU A 266 -1.38 10.02 -35.52
C GLU A 266 -1.92 11.20 -34.71
N GLU A 267 -3.02 11.00 -33.98
CA GLU A 267 -3.60 12.03 -33.10
C GLU A 267 -2.60 12.45 -32.02
N PHE A 268 -1.94 11.50 -31.36
CA PHE A 268 -0.95 11.78 -30.33
C PHE A 268 0.24 12.59 -30.87
N LEU A 269 0.83 12.17 -31.98
CA LEU A 269 1.98 12.86 -32.60
C LEU A 269 1.59 14.25 -33.15
N SER A 270 0.31 14.48 -33.42
CA SER A 270 -0.20 15.78 -33.86
C SER A 270 -0.36 16.81 -32.74
N LEU A 271 -0.40 16.35 -31.46
CA LEU A 271 -0.69 17.19 -30.30
C LEU A 271 0.31 18.37 -30.17
N PRO A 272 -0.18 19.60 -29.92
CA PRO A 272 0.69 20.75 -29.66
C PRO A 272 1.65 20.51 -28.50
N GLU A 273 1.21 19.83 -27.44
CA GLU A 273 2.00 19.51 -26.26
C GLU A 273 3.15 18.57 -26.59
N PHE A 274 2.93 17.59 -27.47
CA PHE A 274 3.99 16.69 -27.94
C PHE A 274 5.00 17.45 -28.81
N LYS A 275 4.52 18.24 -29.77
CA LYS A 275 5.38 19.05 -30.64
C LYS A 275 6.21 20.06 -29.87
N ALA A 276 5.67 20.64 -28.80
CA ALA A 276 6.38 21.59 -27.94
C ALA A 276 7.55 20.97 -27.15
N LEU A 277 7.56 19.64 -26.96
CA LEU A 277 8.68 18.94 -26.32
C LEU A 277 9.89 18.78 -27.26
N LEU A 278 9.67 18.88 -28.57
CA LEU A 278 10.68 18.75 -29.62
C LEU A 278 11.20 20.13 -30.04
N VAL A 279 12.43 20.17 -30.56
CA VAL A 279 13.00 21.37 -31.19
C VAL A 279 12.63 21.38 -32.67
N SER A 280 12.16 22.50 -33.21
CA SER A 280 11.63 22.61 -34.58
C SER A 280 12.57 22.13 -35.72
N GLU A 281 13.87 22.08 -35.47
CA GLU A 281 14.90 21.65 -36.44
C GLU A 281 15.27 20.17 -36.30
N GLU A 282 14.77 19.47 -35.27
CA GLU A 282 15.04 18.06 -35.03
C GLU A 282 13.95 17.18 -35.66
N ASN A 283 14.35 16.16 -36.42
CA ASN A 283 13.44 15.17 -36.99
C ASN A 283 13.64 13.82 -36.28
N PRO A 284 13.02 13.61 -35.10
CA PRO A 284 13.20 12.38 -34.33
C PRO A 284 12.63 11.16 -35.06
N GLU A 285 13.28 10.01 -34.88
CA GLU A 285 12.65 8.72 -35.16
C GLU A 285 11.72 8.39 -33.99
N ILE A 286 10.43 8.24 -34.26
CA ILE A 286 9.42 7.95 -33.25
C ILE A 286 8.72 6.64 -33.58
N ARG A 287 8.59 5.76 -32.59
CA ARG A 287 7.96 4.45 -32.74
C ARG A 287 7.08 4.11 -31.55
N LEU A 288 5.82 3.74 -31.80
CA LEU A 288 4.99 3.12 -30.77
C LEU A 288 5.51 1.73 -30.39
N VAL A 289 5.96 1.56 -29.15
CA VAL A 289 6.52 0.30 -28.63
C VAL A 289 5.46 -0.53 -27.91
N CYS A 290 4.61 0.10 -27.11
CA CYS A 290 3.54 -0.57 -26.38
C CYS A 290 2.24 0.20 -26.54
N ARG A 291 1.14 -0.51 -26.80
CA ARG A 291 -0.19 0.08 -26.93
C ARG A 291 -1.13 -0.41 -25.83
N ASN A 292 -1.85 0.52 -25.21
CA ASN A 292 -2.98 0.26 -24.32
C ASN A 292 -2.66 -0.71 -23.16
N VAL A 293 -1.46 -0.60 -22.58
CA VAL A 293 -1.05 -1.41 -21.42
C VAL A 293 -1.92 -1.03 -20.23
N LYS A 294 -2.83 -1.92 -19.87
CA LYS A 294 -3.74 -1.75 -18.73
C LYS A 294 -2.99 -1.94 -17.41
N HIS A 295 -3.16 -0.97 -16.51
CA HIS A 295 -2.65 -1.00 -15.15
C HIS A 295 -3.77 -0.62 -14.17
N VAL A 296 -4.05 -1.49 -13.20
CA VAL A 296 -5.18 -1.33 -12.28
C VAL A 296 -4.70 -0.84 -10.92
N LEU A 297 -5.26 0.30 -10.49
CA LEU A 297 -5.17 0.83 -9.13
C LEU A 297 -6.55 0.72 -8.46
N SER A 298 -6.61 0.90 -7.15
CA SER A 298 -7.83 0.66 -6.36
C SER A 298 -9.01 1.58 -6.72
N HIS A 299 -8.73 2.76 -7.29
CA HIS A 299 -9.75 3.75 -7.68
C HIS A 299 -9.55 4.28 -9.11
N ARG A 300 -8.52 3.79 -9.84
CA ARG A 300 -8.20 4.20 -11.21
C ARG A 300 -7.80 3.00 -12.06
N ILE A 301 -8.12 3.03 -13.34
CA ILE A 301 -7.52 2.15 -14.35
C ILE A 301 -6.73 3.04 -15.31
N ILE A 302 -5.45 2.78 -15.44
CA ILE A 302 -4.56 3.49 -16.35
C ILE A 302 -4.41 2.64 -17.59
N TYR A 303 -4.54 3.27 -18.75
CA TYR A 303 -4.24 2.71 -20.05
C TYR A 303 -3.04 3.45 -20.61
N ALA A 304 -1.91 2.76 -20.73
CA ALA A 304 -0.65 3.40 -21.09
C ALA A 304 -0.14 2.97 -22.47
N ASN A 305 0.25 3.95 -23.26
CA ASN A 305 1.07 3.79 -24.45
C ASN A 305 2.53 4.13 -24.10
N LEU A 306 3.48 3.51 -24.81
CA LEU A 306 4.90 3.85 -24.75
C LEU A 306 5.41 4.11 -26.16
N TYR A 307 5.94 5.30 -26.40
CA TYR A 307 6.64 5.69 -27.61
C TYR A 307 8.15 5.72 -27.34
N GLU A 308 8.96 5.16 -28.22
CA GLU A 308 10.40 5.41 -28.25
C GLU A 308 10.64 6.63 -29.14
N VAL A 309 11.44 7.57 -28.65
CA VAL A 309 11.79 8.82 -29.34
C VAL A 309 13.31 8.89 -29.42
N VAL A 310 13.88 8.69 -30.59
CA VAL A 310 15.34 8.71 -30.80
C VAL A 310 15.76 10.09 -31.28
N LEU A 311 16.68 10.71 -30.54
CA LEU A 311 17.19 12.04 -30.76
C LEU A 311 18.73 12.05 -30.82
N PRO A 312 19.34 13.07 -31.45
CA PRO A 312 20.77 13.30 -31.36
C PRO A 312 21.23 13.53 -29.91
N GLU A 313 22.45 13.09 -29.56
CA GLU A 313 22.97 13.16 -28.17
C GLU A 313 23.04 14.59 -27.59
N GLY A 314 23.23 15.59 -28.46
CA GLY A 314 23.28 17.02 -28.13
C GLY A 314 21.94 17.75 -28.20
N THR A 315 20.81 17.01 -28.27
CA THR A 315 19.47 17.60 -28.35
C THR A 315 19.19 18.56 -27.20
N LYS A 316 18.46 19.63 -27.51
CA LYS A 316 17.88 20.57 -26.54
C LYS A 316 16.41 20.27 -26.24
N ALA A 317 15.82 19.27 -26.88
CA ALA A 317 14.48 18.79 -26.58
C ALA A 317 14.41 18.25 -25.15
N PHE A 318 13.21 18.23 -24.57
CA PHE A 318 12.97 17.75 -23.19
C PHE A 318 13.85 18.44 -22.13
N ALA A 319 14.20 19.72 -22.33
CA ALA A 319 15.10 20.46 -21.43
C ALA A 319 14.61 20.57 -19.98
N ASP A 320 13.29 20.54 -19.76
CA ASP A 320 12.68 20.59 -18.42
C ASP A 320 12.75 19.25 -17.66
N PHE A 321 13.26 18.20 -18.30
CA PHE A 321 13.38 16.87 -17.73
C PHE A 321 14.81 16.60 -17.24
N LEU A 322 14.92 15.75 -16.22
CA LEU A 322 16.21 15.31 -15.71
C LEU A 322 16.85 14.33 -16.70
N LYS A 323 17.97 14.74 -17.30
CA LYS A 323 18.82 13.89 -18.15
C LYS A 323 19.65 12.94 -17.28
N ILE A 324 19.54 11.64 -17.52
CA ILE A 324 20.27 10.59 -16.80
C ILE A 324 20.89 9.61 -17.80
N ARG A 325 21.86 8.80 -17.38
CA ARG A 325 22.29 7.66 -18.21
C ARG A 325 21.19 6.59 -18.18
N ILE A 326 21.01 5.88 -19.29
CA ILE A 326 20.00 4.81 -19.41
C ILE A 326 20.21 3.72 -18.35
N GLU A 327 21.47 3.41 -18.05
CA GLU A 327 21.84 2.41 -17.04
C GLU A 327 21.50 2.83 -15.60
N ASP A 328 21.38 4.14 -15.33
CA ASP A 328 21.06 4.65 -13.99
C ASP A 328 19.56 4.67 -13.69
N LEU A 329 18.69 4.35 -14.66
CA LEU A 329 17.23 4.42 -14.49
C LEU A 329 16.75 3.53 -13.33
N ASP A 330 17.43 2.41 -13.09
CA ASP A 330 17.12 1.47 -12.02
C ASP A 330 17.55 1.98 -10.63
N GLN A 331 18.25 3.10 -10.52
CA GLN A 331 18.57 3.76 -9.26
C GLN A 331 17.40 4.64 -8.78
N TYR A 332 16.58 5.13 -9.71
CA TYR A 332 15.42 5.98 -9.40
C TYR A 332 14.21 5.16 -8.98
N ALA A 333 13.41 5.70 -8.05
CA ALA A 333 12.17 5.08 -7.60
C ALA A 333 11.06 5.27 -8.64
N ILE A 334 10.74 4.23 -9.41
CA ILE A 334 9.73 4.27 -10.49
C ILE A 334 8.53 3.37 -10.21
N SER A 335 7.38 3.65 -10.84
CA SER A 335 6.18 2.84 -10.66
C SER A 335 6.31 1.45 -11.31
N LYS A 336 5.53 0.47 -10.84
CA LYS A 336 5.44 -0.86 -11.48
C LYS A 336 4.98 -0.79 -12.94
N LEU A 337 4.19 0.23 -13.30
CA LEU A 337 3.80 0.47 -14.69
C LEU A 337 5.03 0.83 -15.53
N VAL A 338 5.82 1.82 -15.11
CA VAL A 338 7.02 2.25 -15.85
C VAL A 338 8.05 1.12 -15.92
N GLN A 339 8.25 0.35 -14.84
CA GLN A 339 9.08 -0.86 -14.87
C GLN A 339 8.63 -1.84 -15.96
N LYS A 340 7.32 -2.13 -16.02
CA LYS A 340 6.76 -3.03 -17.01
C LYS A 340 6.96 -2.51 -18.44
N LEU A 341 6.79 -1.21 -18.66
CA LEU A 341 6.95 -0.57 -19.96
C LEU A 341 8.41 -0.59 -20.44
N VAL A 342 9.38 -0.33 -19.56
CA VAL A 342 10.80 -0.22 -19.96
C VAL A 342 11.53 -1.56 -19.92
N ILE A 343 11.33 -2.38 -18.88
CA ILE A 343 12.04 -3.66 -18.70
C ILE A 343 11.44 -4.75 -19.58
N GLY A 344 10.13 -4.69 -19.86
CA GLY A 344 9.46 -5.64 -20.75
C GLY A 344 9.92 -5.59 -22.20
N ASN A 345 10.68 -4.57 -22.60
CA ASN A 345 11.23 -4.37 -23.94
C ASN A 345 12.77 -4.53 -23.99
N LYS A 346 13.40 -5.06 -22.93
CA LYS A 346 14.84 -5.37 -22.91
C LYS A 346 15.21 -6.72 -23.56
N TYR A 347 14.28 -7.40 -24.21
CA TYR A 347 14.52 -8.68 -24.90
C TYR A 347 13.81 -8.73 -26.25
#